data_AF-A0A7W0L8X0-F1
#
_entry.id   AF-A0A7W0L8X0-F1
#
_cell.length_a   1.000
_cell.length_b   1.000
_cell.length_c   1.000
_cell.angle_alpha   90.00
_cell.angle_beta   90.00
_cell.angle_gamma   90.00
#
_symmetry.space_group_name_H-M   'P 1'
#
loop_
_entity.id
_entity.type
_entity.pdbx_description
1 polymer ?
#
loop_
_entity_poly.entity_id
_entity_poly.type
_entity_poly.pdbx_seq_one_letter_code
_entity_poly.pdbx_strand_id
1 'polypeptide(L)'
;MHRAAFLTAVRVVAVSRAAVVRAAVTRAAAAAAAVAVLSACGSPSAEDIARALEDDGAKASDAQCIADQAVSSELSTDTLDRLAEEGITDDNGEDVQYLEDDSAILQALVVACLQ
;
A
#
# COMPACT_ATOMS: atom_id res chain seq x y z
N MET A 1 30.47 -23.40 -62.48
CA MET A 1 31.31 -22.92 -61.37
C MET A 1 30.48 -21.92 -60.55
N HIS A 2 30.31 -22.19 -59.24
CA HIS A 2 30.11 -21.27 -58.09
C HIS A 2 29.16 -20.05 -58.28
N ARG A 3 28.11 -19.79 -57.49
CA ARG A 3 27.81 -20.06 -56.07
C ARG A 3 26.31 -19.80 -55.83
N ALA A 4 25.68 -20.65 -55.03
CA ALA A 4 24.34 -20.46 -54.49
C ALA A 4 24.41 -19.67 -53.17
N ALA A 5 23.49 -18.74 -52.98
CA ALA A 5 23.18 -18.13 -51.68
C ALA A 5 21.65 -18.06 -51.54
N PHE A 6 21.07 -19.10 -50.94
CA PHE A 6 19.68 -19.13 -50.52
C PHE A 6 19.58 -18.45 -49.16
N LEU A 7 19.00 -17.26 -49.15
CA LEU A 7 18.52 -16.56 -47.96
C LEU A 7 17.09 -16.12 -48.26
N THR A 8 16.36 -15.77 -47.20
CA THR A 8 15.05 -15.09 -47.17
C THR A 8 13.91 -16.03 -46.79
N ALA A 9 13.74 -16.30 -45.50
CA ALA A 9 13.03 -15.44 -44.54
C ALA A 9 11.51 -15.59 -44.65
N VAL A 10 11.00 -16.54 -43.87
CA VAL A 10 9.61 -16.61 -43.46
C VAL A 10 9.42 -15.61 -42.32
N ARG A 11 8.84 -14.43 -42.58
CA ARG A 11 8.12 -13.68 -41.55
C ARG A 11 6.82 -13.12 -42.12
N VAL A 12 5.78 -13.75 -41.60
CA VAL A 12 4.35 -13.54 -41.75
C VAL A 12 3.95 -12.07 -41.53
N VAL A 13 3.33 -11.50 -42.56
CA VAL A 13 2.05 -10.77 -42.60
C VAL A 13 1.68 -9.87 -41.41
N ALA A 14 1.43 -8.60 -41.75
CA ALA A 14 0.31 -7.72 -41.34
C ALA A 14 0.84 -6.31 -41.02
N VAL A 15 0.94 -5.39 -41.98
CA VAL A 15 -0.13 -4.56 -42.58
C VAL A 15 -0.78 -3.61 -41.56
N SER A 16 -0.62 -2.31 -41.88
CA SER A 16 -1.42 -1.14 -41.46
C SER A 16 -1.06 -0.43 -40.15
N ARG A 17 0.04 0.32 -40.21
CA ARG A 17 0.30 1.51 -39.39
C ARG A 17 -0.29 2.76 -40.08
N ALA A 18 -1.58 3.04 -39.92
CA ALA A 18 -2.17 4.36 -40.20
C ALA A 18 -3.63 4.38 -39.73
N ALA A 19 -4.01 5.38 -38.92
CA ALA A 19 -5.28 5.50 -38.21
C ALA A 19 -5.43 4.46 -37.10
N VAL A 20 -5.19 4.76 -35.83
CA VAL A 20 -5.94 5.74 -35.03
C VAL A 20 -4.98 6.43 -34.07
N VAL A 21 -4.36 7.52 -34.52
CA VAL A 21 -3.66 8.48 -33.67
C VAL A 21 -4.65 9.59 -33.34
N ARG A 22 -5.56 9.32 -32.41
CA ARG A 22 -6.37 10.32 -31.71
C ARG A 22 -7.17 9.65 -30.59
N ALA A 23 -6.58 9.58 -29.41
CA ALA A 23 -7.24 9.86 -28.13
C ALA A 23 -6.24 9.57 -27.01
N ALA A 24 -5.77 10.65 -26.40
CA ALA A 24 -5.27 10.77 -25.03
C ALA A 24 -5.18 9.46 -24.23
N VAL A 25 -3.99 8.87 -24.14
CA VAL A 25 -3.59 8.08 -22.98
C VAL A 25 -2.26 8.63 -22.52
N THR A 26 -2.34 9.83 -21.94
CA THR A 26 -1.27 10.40 -21.14
C THR A 26 -1.08 9.50 -19.92
N ARG A 27 0.03 8.75 -19.97
CA ARG A 27 0.97 8.53 -18.86
C ARG A 27 0.43 8.90 -17.48
N ALA A 28 0.13 7.89 -16.68
CA ALA A 28 0.69 7.67 -15.35
C ALA A 28 0.09 6.37 -14.85
N ALA A 29 0.91 5.32 -14.84
CA ALA A 29 0.61 4.14 -14.04
C ALA A 29 0.40 4.61 -12.60
N ALA A 30 -0.69 4.12 -12.02
CA ALA A 30 -1.08 4.20 -10.62
C ALA A 30 0.09 4.52 -9.68
N ALA A 31 0.28 5.81 -9.41
CA ALA A 31 0.87 6.26 -8.17
C ALA A 31 -0.25 6.21 -7.14
N ALA A 32 0.09 5.67 -5.98
CA ALA A 32 -0.77 5.32 -4.87
C ALA A 32 -1.90 6.32 -4.63
N ALA A 33 -3.05 5.75 -4.33
CA ALA A 33 -4.22 6.43 -3.85
C ALA A 33 -3.89 7.28 -2.61
N ALA A 34 -4.69 8.33 -2.44
CA ALA A 34 -4.93 9.03 -1.19
C ALA A 34 -3.75 9.82 -0.60
N VAL A 35 -3.43 10.95 -1.24
CA VAL A 35 -3.05 12.15 -0.48
C VAL A 35 -4.27 12.56 0.33
N ALA A 36 -4.35 12.08 1.57
CA ALA A 36 -5.30 12.52 2.57
C ALA A 36 -4.94 13.95 3.03
N VAL A 37 -5.33 14.95 2.22
CA VAL A 37 -5.39 16.33 2.68
C VAL A 37 -6.79 16.59 3.17
N LEU A 38 -6.99 16.40 4.48
CA LEU A 38 -7.93 17.17 5.29
C LEU A 38 -7.41 17.24 6.71
N SER A 39 -6.74 18.36 6.99
CA SER A 39 -6.52 18.89 8.32
C SER A 39 -7.87 19.12 9.01
N ALA A 40 -8.36 18.09 9.70
CA ALA A 40 -9.22 18.26 10.87
C ALA A 40 -8.37 17.81 12.06
N CYS A 41 -8.08 18.73 12.95
CA CYS A 41 -7.37 18.46 14.21
C CYS A 41 -8.22 17.47 15.03
N GLY A 42 -7.96 16.17 14.88
CA GLY A 42 -8.72 15.08 15.46
C GLY A 42 -7.95 13.78 15.26
N SER A 43 -7.90 12.95 16.30
CA SER A 43 -7.25 11.66 16.30
C SER A 43 -7.64 10.82 15.07
N PRO A 44 -6.75 9.96 14.57
CA PRO A 44 -6.97 9.24 13.32
C PRO A 44 -8.11 8.24 13.48
N SER A 45 -8.78 7.93 12.36
CA SER A 45 -9.89 6.99 12.38
C SER A 45 -9.40 5.54 12.49
N ALA A 46 -10.24 4.65 13.01
CA ALA A 46 -9.94 3.22 13.01
C ALA A 46 -9.75 2.70 11.58
N GLU A 47 -10.48 3.25 10.61
CA GLU A 47 -10.31 2.88 9.21
C GLU A 47 -8.94 3.27 8.64
N ASP A 48 -8.32 4.35 9.11
CA ASP A 48 -6.99 4.75 8.65
C ASP A 48 -5.91 3.83 9.25
N ILE A 49 -6.02 3.52 10.54
CA ILE A 49 -5.14 2.56 11.22
C ILE A 49 -5.26 1.17 10.60
N ALA A 50 -6.49 0.68 10.34
CA ALA A 50 -6.71 -0.63 9.75
C ALA A 50 -6.07 -0.73 8.35
N ARG A 51 -6.17 0.33 7.53
CA ARG A 51 -5.53 0.35 6.20
C ARG A 51 -4.01 0.27 6.30
N ALA A 52 -3.39 1.05 7.17
CA ALA A 52 -1.95 1.01 7.35
C ALA A 52 -1.47 -0.39 7.80
N LEU A 53 -2.21 -1.03 8.71
CA LEU A 53 -1.92 -2.41 9.13
C LEU A 53 -2.10 -3.43 7.99
N GLU A 54 -3.11 -3.26 7.14
CA GLU A 54 -3.30 -4.10 5.95
C GLU A 54 -2.16 -3.92 4.93
N ASP A 55 -1.69 -2.69 4.76
CA ASP A 55 -0.55 -2.37 3.90
C ASP A 55 0.75 -3.04 4.41
N ASP A 56 0.89 -3.20 5.73
CA ASP A 56 1.94 -3.99 6.39
C ASP A 56 1.75 -5.51 6.29
N GLY A 57 0.64 -5.96 5.71
CA GLY A 57 0.34 -7.37 5.49
C GLY A 57 -0.44 -8.04 6.61
N ALA A 58 -1.01 -7.28 7.55
CA ALA A 58 -2.03 -7.84 8.45
C ALA A 58 -3.27 -8.27 7.64
N LYS A 59 -3.97 -9.30 8.11
CA LYS A 59 -5.25 -9.67 7.50
C LYS A 59 -6.27 -8.59 7.83
N ALA A 60 -7.16 -8.27 6.89
CA ALA A 60 -8.21 -7.26 7.09
C ALA A 60 -9.04 -7.46 8.38
N SER A 61 -9.36 -8.70 8.76
CA SER A 61 -10.06 -8.99 10.03
C SER A 61 -9.26 -8.60 11.27
N ASP A 62 -7.96 -8.84 11.22
CA ASP A 62 -7.04 -8.66 12.33
C ASP A 62 -6.69 -7.17 12.45
N ALA A 63 -6.42 -6.53 11.31
CA ALA A 63 -6.21 -5.08 11.17
C ALA A 63 -7.40 -4.28 11.70
N GLN A 64 -8.63 -4.63 11.30
CA GLN A 64 -9.84 -3.95 11.78
C GLN A 64 -10.02 -4.13 13.29
N CYS A 65 -9.79 -5.34 13.81
CA CYS A 65 -9.86 -5.60 15.25
C CYS A 65 -8.84 -4.76 16.03
N ILE A 66 -7.60 -4.71 15.57
CA ILE A 66 -6.53 -3.94 16.21
C ILE A 66 -6.88 -2.46 16.17
N ALA A 67 -7.33 -1.95 15.03
CA ALA A 67 -7.67 -0.54 14.85
C ALA A 67 -8.86 -0.11 15.73
N ASP A 68 -9.94 -0.90 15.77
CA ASP A 68 -11.10 -0.65 16.61
C ASP A 68 -10.71 -0.61 18.10
N GLN A 69 -9.83 -1.51 18.53
CA GLN A 69 -9.34 -1.50 19.90
C GLN A 69 -8.37 -0.35 20.15
N ALA A 70 -7.47 -0.02 19.21
CA ALA A 70 -6.48 1.04 19.35
C ALA A 70 -7.15 2.41 19.59
N VAL A 71 -8.15 2.77 18.78
CA VAL A 71 -8.89 4.04 18.96
C VAL A 71 -9.72 4.10 20.25
N SER A 72 -10.03 2.95 20.85
CA SER A 72 -10.76 2.84 22.12
C SER A 72 -9.84 2.65 23.34
N SER A 73 -8.53 2.51 23.10
CA SER A 73 -7.52 2.27 24.13
C SER A 73 -6.93 3.56 24.67
N GLU A 74 -6.10 3.45 25.70
CA GLU A 74 -5.39 4.58 26.31
C GLU A 74 -4.11 4.98 25.55
N LEU A 75 -3.99 4.61 24.26
CA LEU A 75 -2.85 4.98 23.43
C LEU A 75 -2.79 6.49 23.25
N SER A 76 -1.59 7.04 23.25
CA SER A 76 -1.41 8.46 22.93
C SER A 76 -1.85 8.76 21.49
N THR A 77 -2.33 9.99 21.27
CA THR A 77 -2.66 10.45 19.91
C THR A 77 -1.47 10.31 18.98
N ASP A 78 -0.24 10.59 19.45
CA ASP A 78 0.98 10.44 18.66
C ASP A 78 1.19 8.97 18.21
N THR A 79 0.91 8.00 19.07
CA THR A 79 0.97 6.58 18.70
C THR A 79 -0.12 6.20 17.70
N LEU A 80 -1.34 6.71 17.88
CA LEU A 80 -2.44 6.47 16.93
C LEU A 80 -2.14 7.08 15.56
N ASP A 81 -1.58 8.29 15.53
CA ASP A 81 -1.15 8.97 14.30
C ASP A 81 -0.09 8.14 13.58
N ARG A 82 0.92 7.66 14.32
CA ARG A 82 1.95 6.81 13.73
C ARG A 82 1.42 5.48 13.23
N LEU A 83 0.48 4.85 13.92
CA LEU A 83 -0.18 3.65 13.42
C LEU A 83 -0.97 3.90 12.14
N ALA A 84 -1.59 5.07 12.01
CA ALA A 84 -2.36 5.44 10.82
C ALA A 84 -1.46 5.84 9.64
N GLU A 85 -0.27 6.36 9.90
CA GLU A 85 0.69 6.79 8.87
C GLU A 85 1.67 5.69 8.45
N GLU A 86 2.23 4.98 9.42
CA GLU A 86 3.35 4.04 9.23
C GLU A 86 2.95 2.59 9.52
N GLY A 87 1.75 2.29 10.03
CA GLY A 87 1.43 0.94 10.50
C GLY A 87 2.37 0.52 11.64
N ILE A 88 2.73 -0.76 11.73
CA ILE A 88 3.70 -1.36 12.65
C ILE A 88 5.11 -1.38 12.04
N THR A 89 5.23 -1.26 10.72
CA THR A 89 6.50 -1.30 10.00
C THR A 89 6.63 -0.11 9.05
N ASP A 90 7.75 0.62 9.13
CA ASP A 90 7.96 1.79 8.29
C ASP A 90 8.16 1.44 6.79
N ASP A 91 8.25 2.47 5.93
CA ASP A 91 8.51 2.32 4.49
C ASP A 91 9.81 1.55 4.15
N ASN A 92 10.73 1.40 5.11
CA ASN A 92 11.99 0.66 4.94
C ASN A 92 11.86 -0.81 5.37
N GLY A 93 10.73 -1.22 5.93
CA GLY A 93 10.54 -2.54 6.49
C GLY A 93 11.07 -2.69 7.92
N GLU A 94 11.32 -1.57 8.63
CA GLU A 94 11.81 -1.56 10.02
C GLU A 94 10.64 -1.36 11.00
N ASP A 95 10.72 -1.98 12.18
CA ASP A 95 9.68 -1.84 13.20
C ASP A 95 9.54 -0.38 13.66
N VAL A 96 8.31 0.13 13.64
CA VAL A 96 7.97 1.47 14.12
C VAL A 96 8.16 1.54 15.63
N GLN A 97 8.92 2.54 16.09
CA GLN A 97 9.18 2.74 17.51
C GLN A 97 8.10 3.57 18.17
N TYR A 98 7.37 2.98 19.13
CA TYR A 98 6.36 3.67 19.94
C TYR A 98 6.89 3.99 21.34
N LEU A 99 6.13 4.81 22.07
CA LEU A 99 6.37 5.03 23.49
C LEU A 99 6.30 3.71 24.26
N GLU A 100 7.14 3.54 25.28
CA GLU A 100 7.30 2.26 25.98
C GLU A 100 5.97 1.75 26.59
N ASP A 101 5.19 2.67 27.17
CA ASP A 101 3.87 2.38 27.75
C ASP A 101 2.85 1.98 26.66
N ASP A 102 2.85 2.69 25.52
CA ASP A 102 1.95 2.45 24.40
C ASP A 102 2.28 1.16 23.65
N SER A 103 3.57 0.80 23.56
CA SER A 103 4.05 -0.44 22.94
C SER A 103 3.50 -1.66 23.68
N ALA A 104 3.44 -1.63 25.01
CA ALA A 104 2.88 -2.71 25.81
C ALA A 104 1.37 -2.87 25.56
N ILE A 105 0.64 -1.76 25.45
CA ILE A 105 -0.80 -1.76 25.12
C ILE A 105 -0.98 -2.33 23.71
N LEU A 106 -0.25 -1.83 22.71
CA LEU A 106 -0.33 -2.31 21.33
C LEU A 106 -0.06 -3.80 21.20
N GLN A 107 0.98 -4.31 21.85
CA GLN A 107 1.27 -5.75 21.85
C GLN A 107 0.11 -6.57 22.44
N ALA A 108 -0.52 -6.09 23.52
CA ALA A 108 -1.69 -6.75 24.09
C ALA A 108 -2.88 -6.76 23.12
N LEU A 109 -3.12 -5.66 22.40
CA LEU A 109 -4.16 -5.57 21.37
C LEU A 109 -3.91 -6.54 20.21
N VAL A 110 -2.69 -6.57 19.70
CA VAL A 110 -2.27 -7.47 18.62
C VAL A 110 -2.49 -8.93 19.03
N VAL A 111 -2.07 -9.32 20.23
CA VAL A 111 -2.29 -10.68 20.75
C VAL A 111 -3.78 -11.00 20.94
N ALA A 112 -4.59 -10.03 21.34
CA ALA A 112 -6.03 -10.22 21.50
C ALA A 112 -6.76 -10.43 20.16
N CYS A 113 -6.29 -9.77 19.09
CA CYS A 113 -6.92 -9.79 17.77
C CYS A 113 -6.43 -10.89 16.83
N LEU A 114 -5.25 -11.47 17.07
CA LEU A 114 -4.66 -12.53 16.23
C LEU A 114 -5.10 -13.97 16.62
N GLN A 115 -6.21 -14.14 17.35
CA GLN A 115 -6.74 -15.45 17.77
C GLN A 115 -7.61 -16.13 16.72
#